data_AF-A0A7F8R3E2-F1
#
_entry.id   AF-A0A7F8R3E2-F1
#
_cell.length_a   1.000
_cell.length_b   1.000
_cell.length_c   1.000
_cell.angle_alpha   90.00
_cell.angle_beta   90.00
_cell.angle_gamma   90.00
#
_symmetry.space_group_name_H-M   'P 1'
#
loop_
_entity.id
_entity.type
_entity.pdbx_description
1 polymer ?
#
loop_
_entity_poly.entity_id
_entity_poly.type
_entity_poly.pdbx_seq_one_letter_code
_entity_poly.pdbx_strand_id
1 'polypeptide(L)'
;TGTQPIGSLGSISPSSYGSVKDLCPAKFGFKHFLHLIPNEATICSLLLCSRNDTAWNELKLTCQTALHVLQLTIKEPSVLLGGGCTETHLAAYIRHKTCNEPESILKDDGCTQTELQLITEAFCSALESVAGSLEHDGGEVLTDMKYGHFWSAQAESPSVVKWPDLLSRCGCGLYNSQEELHWSFLKTTRHPFAPQTCLPHEATGSANNLTLDCFTAKLSGLQVAVETANLILDLSCIIEDKN
;
A
#
# COMPACT_ATOMS: atom_id res chain seq x y z
N THR A 1 -0.73 -12.44 32.22
CA THR A 1 -0.88 -12.98 33.58
C THR A 1 -1.43 -11.97 34.57
N GLY A 2 -1.30 -10.65 34.33
CA GLY A 2 -1.80 -9.63 35.26
C GLY A 2 -0.92 -9.43 36.51
N THR A 3 0.28 -10.03 36.54
CA THR A 3 1.23 -9.89 37.64
C THR A 3 1.90 -8.51 37.62
N GLN A 4 2.28 -7.99 38.79
CA GLN A 4 3.08 -6.77 38.88
C GLN A 4 4.57 -7.11 39.02
N PRO A 5 5.49 -6.42 38.30
CA PRO A 5 6.92 -6.61 38.47
C PRO A 5 7.37 -6.25 39.89
N ILE A 6 8.20 -7.08 40.51
CA ILE A 6 8.78 -6.82 41.84
C ILE A 6 10.26 -6.47 41.73
N GLY A 7 10.70 -5.43 42.44
CA GLY A 7 12.09 -4.94 42.42
C GLY A 7 12.97 -5.50 43.54
N SER A 8 12.42 -6.24 44.50
CA SER A 8 13.16 -6.88 45.59
C SER A 8 12.47 -8.16 46.06
N LEU A 9 13.24 -9.09 46.62
CA LEU A 9 12.76 -10.39 47.12
C LEU A 9 12.20 -10.31 48.56
N GLY A 10 11.62 -9.16 48.94
CA GLY A 10 11.00 -8.96 50.24
C GLY A 10 9.61 -9.58 50.36
N SER A 11 8.81 -9.13 51.33
CA SER A 11 7.40 -9.52 51.44
C SER A 11 6.61 -9.03 50.22
N ILE A 12 6.10 -9.96 49.42
CA ILE A 12 5.29 -9.66 48.23
C ILE A 12 3.81 -9.64 48.62
N SER A 13 3.09 -8.59 48.23
CA SER A 13 1.64 -8.53 48.44
C SER A 13 0.93 -9.64 47.64
N PRO A 14 -0.08 -10.33 48.20
CA PRO A 14 -0.90 -11.29 47.44
C PRO A 14 -1.54 -10.69 46.18
N SER A 15 -1.80 -9.38 46.17
CA SER A 15 -2.34 -8.66 45.01
C SER A 15 -1.35 -8.50 43.85
N SER A 16 -0.07 -8.77 44.06
CA SER A 16 0.97 -8.65 43.02
C SER A 16 1.09 -9.90 42.14
N TYR A 17 0.51 -11.03 42.56
CA TYR A 17 0.52 -12.27 41.79
C TYR A 17 -0.49 -12.21 40.64
N GLY A 18 -0.04 -12.66 39.47
CA GLY A 18 -0.90 -12.92 38.33
C GLY A 18 -1.44 -14.35 38.31
N SER A 19 -2.39 -14.61 37.42
CA SER A 19 -2.92 -15.96 37.15
C SER A 19 -2.74 -16.34 35.68
N VAL A 20 -2.58 -17.64 35.46
CA VAL A 20 -2.65 -18.29 34.15
C VAL A 20 -3.67 -19.42 34.24
N LYS A 21 -4.32 -19.72 33.12
CA LYS A 21 -5.27 -20.82 33.04
C LYS A 21 -4.55 -22.16 33.12
N ASP A 22 -3.46 -22.27 32.37
CA ASP A 22 -2.69 -23.50 32.25
C ASP A 22 -1.26 -23.21 31.80
N LEU A 23 -0.38 -24.19 31.98
CA LEU A 23 1.03 -24.15 31.66
C LEU A 23 1.42 -25.45 30.97
N CYS A 24 1.77 -25.37 29.69
CA CYS A 24 2.11 -26.57 28.91
C CYS A 24 3.55 -26.52 28.40
N PRO A 25 4.36 -27.58 28.57
CA PRO A 25 5.61 -27.70 27.83
C PRO A 25 5.30 -27.87 26.34
N ALA A 26 6.00 -27.14 25.48
CA ALA A 26 5.85 -27.21 24.02
C ALA A 26 7.21 -27.39 23.35
N LYS A 27 7.31 -28.29 22.37
CA LYS A 27 8.54 -28.54 21.63
C LYS A 27 8.35 -28.20 20.16
N PHE A 28 9.21 -27.33 19.64
CA PHE A 28 9.23 -26.96 18.22
C PHE A 28 10.62 -27.22 17.66
N GLY A 29 10.74 -28.24 16.82
CA GLY A 29 12.03 -28.76 16.36
C GLY A 29 12.90 -29.24 17.53
N PHE A 30 14.09 -28.66 17.67
CA PHE A 30 15.03 -28.95 18.77
C PHE A 30 14.87 -28.03 19.99
N LYS A 31 13.96 -27.05 19.95
CA LYS A 31 13.75 -26.09 21.04
C LYS A 31 12.57 -26.50 21.92
N HIS A 32 12.73 -26.31 23.23
CA HIS A 32 11.70 -26.53 24.24
C HIS A 32 11.25 -25.18 24.80
N PHE A 33 9.95 -24.99 24.90
CA PHE A 33 9.30 -23.77 25.35
C PHE A 33 8.29 -24.10 26.43
N LEU A 34 7.91 -23.08 27.20
CA LEU A 34 6.85 -23.14 28.17
C LEU A 34 5.70 -22.25 27.69
N HIS A 35 4.61 -22.86 27.27
CA HIS A 35 3.43 -22.16 26.76
C HIS A 35 2.53 -21.76 27.93
N LEU A 36 2.41 -20.46 28.15
CA LEU A 36 1.53 -19.86 29.15
C LEU A 36 0.14 -19.65 28.53
N ILE A 37 -0.87 -20.41 28.99
CA ILE A 37 -2.24 -20.27 28.50
C ILE A 37 -2.95 -19.22 29.36
N PRO A 38 -3.37 -18.08 28.80
CA PRO A 38 -3.97 -17.01 29.59
C PRO A 38 -5.42 -17.33 29.99
N ASN A 39 -5.89 -16.73 31.08
CA ASN A 39 -7.32 -16.74 31.45
C ASN A 39 -8.14 -15.84 30.51
N GLU A 40 -7.59 -14.70 30.11
CA GLU A 40 -8.15 -13.75 29.15
C GLU A 40 -7.09 -13.36 28.12
N ALA A 41 -7.44 -13.37 26.84
CA ALA A 41 -6.50 -13.14 25.73
C ALA A 41 -6.22 -11.64 25.52
N THR A 42 -5.42 -11.03 26.41
CA THR A 42 -4.94 -9.64 26.26
C THR A 42 -3.63 -9.53 25.50
N ILE A 43 -2.86 -10.61 25.45
CA ILE A 43 -1.58 -10.71 24.75
C ILE A 43 -1.60 -12.03 23.96
N CYS A 44 -1.27 -11.96 22.68
CA CYS A 44 -1.09 -13.12 21.83
C CYS A 44 0.39 -13.27 21.43
N SER A 45 0.79 -14.50 21.11
CA SER A 45 2.12 -14.81 20.59
C SER A 45 1.98 -15.54 19.27
N LEU A 46 2.75 -15.11 18.27
CA LEU A 46 2.85 -15.77 16.98
C LEU A 46 4.24 -16.42 16.87
N LEU A 47 4.28 -17.74 16.78
CA LEU A 47 5.54 -18.48 16.59
C LEU A 47 5.81 -18.67 15.11
N LEU A 48 6.89 -18.06 14.62
CA LEU A 48 7.33 -18.15 13.23
C LEU A 48 8.44 -19.19 13.09
N CYS A 49 8.26 -20.12 12.16
CA CYS A 49 9.17 -21.24 11.92
C CYS A 49 9.60 -21.26 10.45
N SER A 50 10.91 -21.29 10.20
CA SER A 50 11.49 -21.54 8.88
C SER A 50 12.79 -22.32 9.06
N ARG A 51 13.18 -23.10 8.05
CA ARG A 51 14.47 -23.82 8.02
C ARG A 51 15.64 -22.97 7.52
N ASN A 52 15.33 -21.85 6.89
CA ASN A 52 16.30 -20.93 6.30
C ASN A 52 16.24 -19.61 7.08
N ASP A 53 17.38 -19.15 7.59
CA ASP A 53 17.48 -17.94 8.42
C ASP A 53 17.08 -16.67 7.66
N THR A 54 17.43 -16.57 6.38
CA THR A 54 17.00 -15.46 5.51
C THR A 54 15.49 -15.45 5.36
N ALA A 55 14.89 -16.60 5.00
CA ALA A 55 13.44 -16.71 4.87
C ALA A 55 12.73 -16.48 6.23
N TRP A 56 13.37 -16.86 7.34
CA TRP A 56 12.86 -16.58 8.68
C TRP A 56 12.85 -15.09 9.00
N ASN A 57 13.93 -14.37 8.67
CA ASN A 57 14.02 -12.91 8.85
C ASN A 57 12.97 -12.17 8.00
N GLU A 58 12.78 -12.56 6.74
CA GLU A 58 11.75 -11.98 5.85
C GLU A 58 10.33 -12.26 6.35
N LEU A 59 10.06 -13.49 6.81
CA LEU A 59 8.77 -13.84 7.39
C LEU A 59 8.49 -13.02 8.65
N LYS A 60 9.50 -12.84 9.51
CA LYS A 60 9.40 -12.01 10.71
C LYS A 60 9.08 -10.56 10.35
N LEU A 61 9.82 -9.96 9.41
CA LEU A 61 9.58 -8.60 8.96
C LEU A 61 8.17 -8.46 8.37
N THR A 62 7.76 -9.39 7.51
CA THR A 62 6.42 -9.40 6.89
C THR A 62 5.31 -9.43 7.95
N CYS A 63 5.41 -10.30 8.96
CA CYS A 63 4.42 -10.36 10.04
C CYS A 63 4.42 -9.09 10.90
N GLN A 64 5.59 -8.49 11.16
CA GLN A 64 5.68 -7.22 11.89
C GLN A 64 5.04 -6.08 11.11
N THR A 65 5.27 -6.00 9.80
CA THR A 65 4.64 -5.02 8.90
C THR A 65 3.13 -5.21 8.85
N ALA A 66 2.65 -6.45 8.70
CA ALA A 66 1.22 -6.75 8.70
C ALA A 66 0.54 -6.36 10.03
N LEU A 67 1.17 -6.66 11.16
CA LEU A 67 0.67 -6.25 12.48
C LEU A 67 0.67 -4.73 12.62
N HIS A 68 1.73 -4.05 12.16
CA HIS A 68 1.82 -2.60 12.23
C HIS A 68 0.73 -1.92 11.38
N VAL A 69 0.52 -2.38 10.15
CA VAL A 69 -0.56 -1.90 9.29
C VAL A 69 -1.93 -2.13 9.94
N LEU A 70 -2.16 -3.30 10.53
CA LEU A 70 -3.40 -3.56 11.26
C LEU A 70 -3.60 -2.58 12.43
N GLN A 71 -2.54 -2.28 13.18
CA GLN A 71 -2.60 -1.28 14.26
C GLN A 71 -2.92 0.12 13.76
N LEU A 72 -2.36 0.53 12.61
CA LEU A 72 -2.68 1.80 11.97
C LEU A 72 -4.15 1.83 11.54
N THR A 73 -4.63 0.78 10.86
CA THR A 73 -6.03 0.68 10.42
C THR A 73 -7.03 0.64 11.57
N ILE A 74 -6.67 0.07 12.73
CA ILE A 74 -7.52 0.13 13.93
C ILE A 74 -7.62 1.56 14.48
N LYS A 75 -6.53 2.35 14.41
CA LYS A 75 -6.52 3.75 14.85
C LYS A 75 -7.25 4.67 13.87
N GLU A 76 -7.04 4.45 12.58
CA GLU A 76 -7.66 5.19 11.49
C GLU A 76 -8.28 4.20 10.49
N PRO A 77 -9.59 3.94 10.58
CA PRO A 77 -10.28 2.91 9.79
C PRO A 77 -10.58 3.37 8.36
N SER A 78 -9.59 3.98 7.71
CA SER A 78 -9.64 4.43 6.32
C SER A 78 -8.69 3.57 5.49
N VAL A 79 -9.15 3.18 4.30
CA VAL A 79 -8.40 2.34 3.37
C VAL A 79 -8.51 2.90 1.96
N LEU A 80 -7.52 2.56 1.12
CA LEU A 80 -7.46 2.91 -0.28
C LEU A 80 -7.47 1.65 -1.15
N LEU A 81 -7.84 1.78 -2.41
CA LEU A 81 -7.81 0.66 -3.35
C LEU A 81 -6.36 0.35 -3.73
N GLY A 82 -5.87 -0.84 -3.38
CA GLY A 82 -4.49 -1.24 -3.61
C GLY A 82 -4.21 -1.72 -5.04
N GLY A 83 -3.09 -2.41 -5.23
CA GLY A 83 -2.73 -3.00 -6.52
C GLY A 83 -2.49 -1.96 -7.63
N GLY A 84 -1.98 -0.78 -7.27
CA GLY A 84 -1.66 0.31 -8.21
C GLY A 84 -2.85 1.19 -8.59
N CYS A 85 -4.08 0.81 -8.23
CA CYS A 85 -5.28 1.56 -8.62
C CYS A 85 -5.34 2.95 -7.99
N THR A 86 -4.87 3.12 -6.76
CA THR A 86 -4.82 4.44 -6.12
C THR A 86 -3.88 5.38 -6.87
N GLU A 87 -2.70 4.89 -7.23
CA GLU A 87 -1.68 5.68 -7.93
C GLU A 87 -2.16 6.10 -9.32
N THR A 88 -2.74 5.18 -10.11
CA THR A 88 -3.26 5.49 -11.45
C THR A 88 -4.50 6.40 -11.40
N HIS A 89 -5.39 6.19 -10.43
CA HIS A 89 -6.56 7.04 -10.23
C HIS A 89 -6.13 8.46 -9.84
N LEU A 90 -5.19 8.59 -8.90
CA LEU A 90 -4.66 9.87 -8.46
C LEU A 90 -3.97 10.62 -9.61
N ALA A 91 -3.19 9.92 -10.44
CA ALA A 91 -2.57 10.51 -11.63
C ALA A 91 -3.63 11.04 -12.61
N ALA A 92 -4.67 10.26 -12.89
CA ALA A 92 -5.78 10.71 -13.76
C ALA A 92 -6.50 11.94 -13.16
N TYR A 93 -6.79 11.90 -11.86
CA TYR A 93 -7.47 12.99 -11.15
C TYR A 93 -6.65 14.29 -11.16
N ILE A 94 -5.35 14.24 -10.87
CA ILE A 94 -4.47 15.42 -10.85
C ILE A 94 -4.35 16.02 -12.26
N ARG A 95 -4.18 15.20 -13.30
CA ARG A 95 -4.15 15.67 -14.69
C ARG A 95 -5.46 16.37 -15.06
N HIS A 96 -6.60 15.77 -14.71
CA HIS A 96 -7.91 16.38 -14.95
C HIS A 96 -8.07 17.72 -14.26
N LYS A 97 -7.76 17.77 -12.95
CA LYS A 97 -7.89 18.98 -12.14
C LYS A 97 -6.99 20.11 -12.63
N THR A 98 -5.75 19.80 -12.97
CA THR A 98 -4.78 20.77 -13.50
C THR A 98 -5.22 21.32 -14.86
N CYS A 99 -5.82 20.48 -15.72
CA CYS A 99 -6.25 20.89 -17.04
C CYS A 99 -7.54 21.74 -17.02
N ASN A 100 -8.50 21.42 -16.15
CA ASN A 100 -9.83 22.02 -16.16
C ASN A 100 -10.00 23.15 -15.13
N GLU A 101 -9.22 23.13 -14.04
CA GLU A 101 -9.32 24.12 -12.95
C GLU A 101 -7.94 24.72 -12.58
N PRO A 102 -7.09 25.17 -13.53
CA PRO A 102 -5.73 25.63 -13.23
C PRO A 102 -5.72 26.86 -12.30
N GLU A 103 -6.69 27.76 -12.44
CA GLU A 103 -6.81 28.98 -11.63
C GLU A 103 -7.02 28.68 -10.13
N SER A 104 -7.63 27.54 -9.81
CA SER A 104 -7.82 27.12 -8.42
C SER A 104 -6.50 26.74 -7.72
N ILE A 105 -5.48 26.42 -8.51
CA ILE A 105 -4.15 25.97 -8.07
C ILE A 105 -3.14 27.14 -8.13
N LEU A 106 -3.20 27.96 -9.18
CA LEU A 106 -2.32 29.10 -9.43
C LEU A 106 -2.62 30.34 -8.57
N LYS A 107 -3.04 30.15 -7.31
CA LYS A 107 -3.50 31.25 -6.43
C LYS A 107 -2.41 32.26 -6.07
N ASP A 108 -1.14 31.95 -6.30
CA ASP A 108 0.01 32.83 -6.12
C ASP A 108 0.76 33.03 -7.44
N ASP A 109 1.23 34.26 -7.69
CA ASP A 109 1.93 34.73 -8.92
C ASP A 109 3.27 34.01 -9.23
N GLY A 110 3.62 32.95 -8.48
CA GLY A 110 4.94 32.30 -8.55
C GLY A 110 5.07 31.17 -9.58
N CYS A 111 3.97 30.74 -10.22
CA CYS A 111 3.98 29.61 -11.15
C CYS A 111 3.17 29.94 -12.41
N THR A 112 3.76 29.73 -13.58
CA THR A 112 3.05 29.83 -14.87
C THR A 112 2.24 28.56 -15.13
N GLN A 113 1.23 28.66 -16.00
CA GLN A 113 0.44 27.48 -16.41
C GLN A 113 1.32 26.37 -17.03
N THR A 114 2.37 26.74 -17.76
CA THR A 114 3.29 25.77 -18.37
C THR A 114 4.13 25.06 -17.31
N GLU A 115 4.63 25.78 -16.30
CA GLU A 115 5.37 25.18 -15.17
C GLU A 115 4.47 24.22 -14.39
N LEU A 116 3.22 24.61 -14.11
CA LEU A 116 2.26 23.75 -13.46
C LEU A 116 2.00 22.46 -14.26
N GLN A 117 1.85 22.58 -15.58
CA GLN A 117 1.68 21.41 -16.45
C GLN A 117 2.89 20.47 -16.42
N LEU A 118 4.11 21.01 -16.45
CA LEU A 118 5.34 20.22 -16.37
C LEU A 118 5.47 19.48 -15.04
N ILE A 119 5.23 20.16 -13.92
CA ILE A 119 5.27 19.56 -12.58
C ILE A 119 4.19 18.49 -12.44
N THR A 120 2.97 18.77 -12.90
CA THR A 120 1.87 17.80 -12.88
C THR A 120 2.24 16.55 -13.68
N GLU A 121 2.78 16.69 -14.89
CA GLU A 121 3.13 15.53 -15.70
C GLU A 121 4.26 14.71 -15.08
N ALA A 122 5.28 15.37 -14.51
CA ALA A 122 6.35 14.69 -13.79
C ALA A 122 5.81 13.90 -12.57
N PHE A 123 4.95 14.52 -11.76
CA PHE A 123 4.37 13.87 -10.59
C PHE A 123 3.43 12.71 -10.97
N CYS A 124 2.57 12.90 -11.96
CA CYS A 124 1.66 11.85 -12.43
C CYS A 124 2.43 10.67 -13.06
N SER A 125 3.48 10.95 -13.84
CA SER A 125 4.37 9.93 -14.38
C SER A 125 5.09 9.14 -13.28
N ALA A 126 5.47 9.79 -12.18
CA ALA A 126 6.07 9.10 -11.04
C ALA A 126 5.07 8.14 -10.36
N LEU A 127 3.82 8.57 -10.14
CA LEU A 127 2.76 7.70 -9.62
C LEU A 127 2.51 6.49 -10.54
N GLU A 128 2.42 6.73 -11.84
CA GLU A 128 2.24 5.69 -12.84
C GLU A 128 3.44 4.73 -12.91
N SER A 129 4.66 5.23 -12.70
CA SER A 129 5.85 4.40 -12.59
C SER A 129 5.81 3.49 -11.36
N VAL A 130 5.29 3.96 -10.22
CA VAL A 130 5.09 3.13 -9.01
C VAL A 130 4.09 2.02 -9.30
N ALA A 131 2.93 2.35 -9.88
CA ALA A 131 1.94 1.34 -10.25
C ALA A 131 2.50 0.33 -11.27
N GLY A 132 3.20 0.81 -12.30
CA GLY A 132 3.84 -0.03 -13.31
C GLY A 132 4.94 -0.95 -12.77
N SER A 133 5.53 -0.64 -11.61
CA SER A 133 6.53 -1.48 -10.95
C SER A 133 5.95 -2.74 -10.31
N LEU A 134 4.62 -2.86 -10.24
CA LEU A 134 3.95 -4.10 -9.84
C LEU A 134 4.09 -5.19 -10.91
N GLU A 135 4.32 -4.81 -12.16
CA GLU A 135 4.50 -5.74 -13.26
C GLU A 135 5.97 -6.20 -13.37
N HIS A 136 6.17 -7.51 -13.40
CA HIS A 136 7.49 -8.14 -13.29
C HIS A 136 7.73 -9.29 -14.29
N ASP A 137 6.70 -9.72 -15.02
CA ASP A 137 6.74 -10.84 -15.94
C ASP A 137 6.84 -10.40 -17.42
N GLY A 138 7.07 -9.10 -17.66
CA GLY A 138 7.18 -8.52 -19.00
C GLY A 138 5.82 -8.31 -19.68
N GLY A 139 4.74 -8.28 -18.90
CA GLY A 139 3.40 -7.97 -19.34
C GLY A 139 3.17 -6.48 -19.68
N GLU A 140 2.01 -6.21 -20.26
CA GLU A 140 1.58 -4.85 -20.58
C GLU A 140 0.77 -4.24 -19.43
N VAL A 141 1.07 -2.99 -19.10
CA VAL A 141 0.37 -2.24 -18.04
C VAL A 141 -0.54 -1.17 -18.63
N LEU A 142 -1.78 -1.17 -18.17
CA LEU A 142 -2.86 -0.35 -18.69
C LEU A 142 -3.57 0.39 -17.56
N THR A 143 -4.26 1.47 -17.91
CA THR A 143 -5.31 2.09 -17.09
C THR A 143 -6.62 2.08 -17.85
N ASP A 144 -7.73 1.89 -17.15
CA ASP A 144 -9.04 2.19 -17.75
C ASP A 144 -9.30 3.71 -17.75
N MET A 145 -10.08 4.17 -18.71
CA MET A 145 -10.40 5.57 -18.95
C MET A 145 -11.70 6.05 -18.27
N LYS A 146 -12.29 5.21 -17.40
CA LYS A 146 -13.55 5.52 -16.71
C LYS A 146 -13.33 5.81 -15.22
N TYR A 147 -12.64 4.91 -14.55
CA TYR A 147 -12.30 4.97 -13.12
C TYR A 147 -10.82 5.25 -12.90
N GLY A 148 -9.97 5.00 -13.90
CA GLY A 148 -8.52 5.20 -13.75
C GLY A 148 -7.84 4.11 -12.94
N HIS A 149 -8.35 2.87 -12.96
CA HIS A 149 -7.73 1.76 -12.24
C HIS A 149 -6.59 1.13 -13.05
N PHE A 150 -5.66 0.51 -12.34
CA PHE A 150 -4.53 -0.23 -12.91
C PHE A 150 -4.95 -1.62 -13.41
N TRP A 151 -4.42 -2.02 -14.55
CA TRP A 151 -4.63 -3.34 -15.16
C TRP A 151 -3.30 -3.87 -15.70
N SER A 152 -3.09 -5.18 -15.57
CA SER A 152 -1.93 -5.88 -16.16
C SER A 152 -2.43 -7.01 -17.07
N ALA A 153 -1.80 -7.15 -18.24
CA ALA A 153 -1.99 -8.24 -19.18
C ALA A 153 -0.71 -9.09 -19.28
N GLN A 154 -0.86 -10.41 -19.33
CA GLN A 154 0.28 -11.34 -19.38
C GLN A 154 1.04 -11.25 -20.73
N ALA A 155 2.35 -11.48 -20.69
CA ALA A 155 3.29 -11.31 -21.80
C ALA A 155 3.03 -12.22 -23.03
N GLU A 156 2.27 -13.32 -22.90
CA GLU A 156 2.09 -14.32 -23.96
C GLU A 156 0.84 -14.10 -24.85
N SER A 157 0.25 -12.90 -24.84
CA SER A 157 -0.96 -12.66 -25.65
C SER A 157 -0.64 -12.54 -27.15
N PRO A 158 -1.37 -13.24 -28.05
CA PRO A 158 -1.15 -13.14 -29.49
C PRO A 158 -1.34 -11.71 -30.02
N SER A 159 -0.69 -11.39 -31.14
CA SER A 159 -0.52 -10.03 -31.68
C SER A 159 -1.80 -9.31 -32.16
N VAL A 160 -2.98 -9.91 -32.03
CA VAL A 160 -4.28 -9.32 -32.41
C VAL A 160 -5.31 -9.74 -31.37
N VAL A 161 -5.35 -9.08 -30.21
CA VAL A 161 -6.26 -9.48 -29.13
C VAL A 161 -7.05 -8.29 -28.60
N LYS A 162 -8.33 -8.55 -28.30
CA LYS A 162 -9.23 -7.61 -27.64
C LYS A 162 -8.89 -7.62 -26.14
N TRP A 163 -8.53 -6.48 -25.57
CA TRP A 163 -8.23 -6.33 -24.14
C TRP A 163 -9.24 -6.98 -23.17
N PRO A 164 -10.57 -6.93 -23.43
CA PRO A 164 -11.54 -7.61 -22.57
C PRO A 164 -11.30 -9.10 -22.36
N ASP A 165 -10.70 -9.78 -23.35
CA ASP A 165 -10.47 -11.23 -23.32
C ASP A 165 -9.19 -11.59 -22.53
N LEU A 166 -8.25 -10.65 -22.38
CA LEU A 166 -6.99 -10.85 -21.65
C LEU A 166 -7.04 -10.34 -20.21
N LEU A 167 -7.80 -9.27 -20.00
CA LEU A 167 -7.93 -8.63 -18.71
C LEU A 167 -9.04 -9.33 -17.95
N SER A 168 -8.77 -9.79 -16.73
CA SER A 168 -9.80 -10.36 -15.87
C SER A 168 -10.38 -9.31 -14.93
N ARG A 169 -9.50 -8.63 -14.17
CA ARG A 169 -9.84 -7.63 -13.16
C ARG A 169 -8.75 -6.56 -13.08
N CYS A 170 -9.10 -5.40 -12.55
CA CYS A 170 -8.12 -4.40 -12.15
C CYS A 170 -7.29 -4.85 -10.94
N GLY A 171 -6.16 -4.20 -10.67
CA GLY A 171 -5.21 -4.59 -9.62
C GLY A 171 -5.79 -4.61 -8.20
N CYS A 172 -6.76 -3.73 -7.90
CA CYS A 172 -7.48 -3.77 -6.62
C CYS A 172 -8.58 -4.85 -6.55
N GLY A 173 -8.91 -5.46 -7.69
CA GLY A 173 -9.95 -6.46 -7.83
C GLY A 173 -11.38 -5.88 -7.94
N LEU A 174 -11.60 -4.58 -7.85
CA LEU A 174 -12.95 -4.01 -7.78
C LEU A 174 -13.76 -4.20 -9.08
N TYR A 175 -13.12 -3.95 -10.23
CA TYR A 175 -13.74 -3.99 -11.54
C TYR A 175 -13.24 -5.18 -12.35
N ASN A 176 -14.11 -5.71 -13.21
CA ASN A 176 -13.79 -6.76 -14.17
C ASN A 176 -13.93 -6.24 -15.61
N SER A 177 -13.38 -6.97 -16.58
CA SER A 177 -13.35 -6.57 -17.98
C SER A 177 -14.68 -6.64 -18.72
N GLN A 178 -15.74 -7.13 -18.07
CA GLN A 178 -17.08 -7.23 -18.67
C GLN A 178 -17.83 -5.88 -18.63
N GLU A 179 -17.33 -4.92 -17.85
CA GLU A 179 -17.75 -3.54 -17.98
C GLU A 179 -17.21 -2.99 -19.32
N GLU A 180 -18.02 -2.27 -20.09
CA GLU A 180 -17.63 -1.62 -21.35
C GLU A 180 -16.58 -0.52 -21.10
N LEU A 181 -15.35 -0.93 -20.78
CA LEU A 181 -14.23 -0.08 -20.44
C LEU A 181 -13.35 0.13 -21.67
N HIS A 182 -12.74 1.31 -21.71
CA HIS A 182 -11.67 1.62 -22.64
C HIS A 182 -10.36 1.66 -21.87
N TRP A 183 -9.35 0.97 -22.37
CA TRP A 183 -8.02 0.93 -21.78
C TRP A 183 -7.02 1.74 -22.59
N SER A 184 -6.02 2.25 -21.89
CA SER A 184 -4.87 2.91 -22.49
C SER A 184 -3.59 2.49 -21.77
N PHE A 185 -2.46 2.52 -22.46
CA PHE A 185 -1.17 2.16 -21.88
C PHE A 185 -0.74 3.14 -20.79
N LEU A 186 -0.14 2.60 -19.71
CA LEU A 186 0.18 3.39 -18.53
C LEU A 186 1.28 4.46 -18.76
N LYS A 187 2.07 4.33 -19.82
CA LYS A 187 3.20 5.24 -20.13
C LYS A 187 2.99 6.08 -21.39
N THR A 188 1.78 6.12 -21.95
CA THR A 188 1.47 6.96 -23.12
C THR A 188 0.89 8.30 -22.70
N THR A 189 1.17 9.36 -23.46
CA THR A 189 0.52 10.65 -23.30
C THR A 189 -1.00 10.49 -23.45
N ARG A 190 -1.78 10.94 -22.46
CA ARG A 190 -3.24 10.81 -22.47
C ARG A 190 -3.92 12.15 -22.42
N HIS A 191 -5.09 12.24 -23.06
CA HIS A 191 -6.01 13.33 -22.79
C HIS A 191 -6.54 13.20 -21.36
N PRO A 192 -6.52 14.28 -20.57
CA PRO A 192 -7.10 14.28 -19.23
C PRO A 192 -8.58 13.88 -19.28
N PHE A 193 -8.99 13.01 -18.37
CA PHE A 193 -10.38 12.58 -18.20
C PHE A 193 -10.75 12.67 -16.72
N ALA A 194 -12.02 12.95 -16.41
CA ALA A 194 -12.48 12.96 -15.03
C ALA A 194 -12.69 11.51 -14.57
N PRO A 195 -11.82 10.93 -13.70
CA PRO A 195 -12.06 9.58 -13.21
C PRO A 195 -13.30 9.59 -12.32
N GLN A 196 -14.21 8.65 -12.54
CA GLN A 196 -15.43 8.51 -11.74
C GLN A 196 -15.07 7.94 -10.36
N THR A 197 -15.54 8.59 -9.30
CA THR A 197 -15.44 8.10 -7.93
C THR A 197 -16.60 7.16 -7.65
N CYS A 198 -16.38 5.85 -7.76
CA CYS A 198 -17.42 4.87 -7.46
C CYS A 198 -16.89 3.82 -6.49
N LEU A 199 -17.20 3.97 -5.20
CA LEU A 199 -17.35 2.80 -4.33
C LEU A 199 -18.72 2.19 -4.68
N PRO A 200 -18.80 0.97 -5.23
CA PRO A 200 -20.09 0.42 -5.62
C PRO A 200 -20.93 0.23 -4.35
N HIS A 201 -22.12 0.85 -4.33
CA HIS A 201 -23.08 0.67 -3.24
C HIS A 201 -23.60 -0.78 -3.16
N GLU A 202 -23.34 -1.61 -4.19
CA GLU A 202 -23.87 -2.98 -4.34
C GLU A 202 -22.78 -4.08 -4.49
N ALA A 203 -21.48 -3.77 -4.45
CA ALA A 203 -20.42 -4.79 -4.59
C ALA A 203 -20.19 -5.63 -3.31
N THR A 204 -21.09 -5.54 -2.34
CA THR A 204 -21.05 -6.24 -1.04
C THR A 204 -21.20 -7.76 -1.16
N GLY A 205 -21.52 -8.30 -2.35
CA GLY A 205 -21.73 -9.74 -2.57
C GLY A 205 -20.68 -10.47 -3.41
N SER A 206 -19.77 -9.79 -4.11
CA SER A 206 -18.87 -10.41 -5.12
C SER A 206 -17.37 -10.13 -4.88
N ALA A 207 -17.04 -9.18 -4.02
CA ALA A 207 -15.68 -8.70 -3.83
C ALA A 207 -14.89 -9.53 -2.78
N ASN A 208 -14.82 -10.85 -2.94
CA ASN A 208 -14.13 -11.71 -1.96
C ASN A 208 -12.59 -11.51 -1.92
N ASN A 209 -12.02 -10.81 -2.90
CA ASN A 209 -10.56 -10.62 -3.06
C ASN A 209 -10.23 -9.15 -3.41
N LEU A 210 -10.58 -8.19 -2.56
CA LEU A 210 -10.11 -6.82 -2.74
C LEU A 210 -8.69 -6.67 -2.20
N THR A 211 -7.83 -6.03 -2.99
CA THR A 211 -6.54 -5.54 -2.51
C THR A 211 -6.74 -4.13 -1.97
N LEU A 212 -6.38 -3.92 -0.72
CA LEU A 212 -6.53 -2.64 -0.02
C LEU A 212 -5.19 -2.18 0.53
N ASP A 213 -4.96 -0.88 0.45
CA ASP A 213 -3.82 -0.21 1.06
C ASP A 213 -4.26 0.58 2.30
N CYS A 214 -3.40 0.61 3.31
CA CYS A 214 -3.63 1.39 4.53
C CYS A 214 -3.48 2.89 4.22
N PHE A 215 -4.53 3.67 4.52
CA PHE A 215 -4.55 5.09 4.24
C PHE A 215 -3.39 5.84 4.89
N THR A 216 -3.20 5.66 6.21
CA THR A 216 -2.14 6.34 6.97
C THR A 216 -0.75 6.04 6.40
N ALA A 217 -0.50 4.78 6.06
CA ALA A 217 0.77 4.34 5.50
C ALA A 217 1.02 4.97 4.11
N LYS A 218 0.00 5.01 3.25
CA LYS A 218 0.12 5.61 1.91
C LYS A 218 0.30 7.11 1.94
N LEU A 219 -0.48 7.81 2.77
CA LEU A 219 -0.34 9.25 2.94
C LEU A 219 1.06 9.62 3.43
N SER A 220 1.54 8.93 4.49
CA SER A 220 2.88 9.16 5.03
C SER A 220 3.96 8.86 4.00
N GLY A 221 3.82 7.77 3.24
CA GLY A 221 4.77 7.39 2.18
C GLY A 221 4.85 8.44 1.07
N LEU A 222 3.71 8.95 0.59
CA LEU A 222 3.66 10.01 -0.41
C LEU A 222 4.25 11.32 0.11
N GLN A 223 3.91 11.70 1.36
CA GLN A 223 4.44 12.91 1.98
C GLN A 223 5.96 12.87 2.08
N VAL A 224 6.52 11.79 2.64
CA VAL A 224 7.98 11.63 2.77
C VAL A 224 8.66 11.62 1.40
N ALA A 225 8.06 10.98 0.39
CA ALA A 225 8.61 10.97 -0.97
C ALA A 225 8.67 12.38 -1.57
N VAL A 226 7.61 13.18 -1.44
CA VAL A 226 7.56 14.56 -1.94
C VAL A 226 8.52 15.47 -1.19
N GLU A 227 8.55 15.40 0.14
CA GLU A 227 9.48 16.19 0.96
C GLU A 227 10.94 15.86 0.64
N THR A 228 11.26 14.57 0.46
CA THR A 228 12.60 14.12 0.09
C THR A 228 12.97 14.59 -1.32
N ALA A 229 12.05 14.51 -2.27
CA ALA A 229 12.28 15.00 -3.63
C ALA A 229 12.55 16.51 -3.64
N ASN A 230 11.74 17.29 -2.92
CA ASN A 230 11.95 18.74 -2.80
C ASN A 230 13.29 19.07 -2.14
N LEU A 231 13.65 18.36 -1.06
CA LEU A 231 14.95 18.53 -0.43
C LEU A 231 16.10 18.32 -1.42
N ILE A 232 16.02 17.28 -2.26
CA ILE A 232 17.04 16.98 -3.28
C ILE A 232 17.06 18.06 -4.37
N LEU A 233 15.89 18.53 -4.82
CA LEU A 233 15.77 19.56 -5.85
C LEU A 233 16.28 20.93 -5.37
N ASP A 234 16.20 21.22 -4.08
CA ASP A 234 16.69 22.47 -3.47
C ASP A 234 18.23 22.47 -3.25
N LEU A 235 18.90 21.33 -3.42
CA LEU A 235 20.36 21.25 -3.31
C LEU A 235 21.05 21.97 -4.48
N SER A 236 21.69 23.10 -4.17
CA SER A 236 22.48 23.86 -5.15
C SER A 236 23.95 23.43 -5.22
N CYS A 237 24.49 22.77 -4.19
CA CYS A 237 25.89 22.36 -4.12
C CYS A 237 26.06 21.10 -3.25
N ILE A 238 26.91 20.18 -3.69
CA ILE A 238 27.34 19.01 -2.93
C ILE A 238 28.84 19.17 -2.65
N ILE A 239 29.22 19.20 -1.39
CA ILE A 239 30.63 19.22 -0.96
C ILE A 239 30.98 17.80 -0.52
N GLU A 240 31.88 17.16 -1.26
CA GLU A 240 32.41 15.82 -0.94
C GLU A 240 33.85 15.95 -0.47
N ASP A 241 34.15 15.40 0.70
CA ASP A 241 35.53 15.26 1.19
C ASP A 241 36.15 13.98 0.62
N LYS A 242 37.29 14.11 -0.06
CA LYS A 242 38.04 13.00 -0.64
C LYS A 242 39.33 12.80 0.15
N ASN A 243 39.20 12.21 1.35
CA ASN A 243 40.34 11.69 2.11
C ASN A 243 40.80 10.34 1.56
#